data_AF-A0A6J2PRV8-F1
#
_entry.id   AF-A0A6J2PRV8-F1
#
_cell.length_a   1.000
_cell.length_b   1.000
_cell.length_c   1.000
_cell.angle_alpha   90.00
_cell.angle_beta   90.00
_cell.angle_gamma   90.00
#
_symmetry.space_group_name_H-M   'P 1'
#
loop_
_entity.id
_entity.type
_entity.pdbx_description
1 polymer ?
#
loop_
_entity_poly.entity_id
_entity_poly.type
_entity_poly.pdbx_seq_one_letter_code
_entity_poly.pdbx_strand_id
1 'polypeptide(L)'
;MEEEKQPTGGPHFVGKKDEMIEAKHSFRTLEGRDVLIVYHQSAFYAIDSYCYHAGGTLLNGDIEEFDGKMCIICPNHKYKICLAQGEGIYKATDPREKTPVPRWYSKGVKQRIHTVTETNGDVYVKLSEDRGFIESDFYQGEKGKVERAKAAAAEKKKKKR
;
A
#
# COMPACT_ATOMS: atom_id res chain seq x y z
N MET A 1 0.88 35.27 1.37
CA MET A 1 1.41 33.91 1.54
C MET A 1 0.65 33.07 0.53
N GLU A 2 1.17 32.97 -0.68
CA GLU A 2 0.49 32.31 -1.79
C GLU A 2 0.69 30.80 -1.61
N GLU A 3 -0.40 30.09 -1.30
CA GLU A 3 -0.47 28.65 -1.50
C GLU A 3 -0.37 28.40 -3.01
N GLU A 4 0.82 28.04 -3.48
CA GLU A 4 1.03 27.48 -4.80
C GLU A 4 0.22 26.18 -4.91
N LYS A 5 -0.96 26.27 -5.53
CA LYS A 5 -1.72 25.10 -5.94
C LYS A 5 -0.89 24.36 -7.00
N GLN A 6 -0.29 23.25 -6.58
CA GLN A 6 0.39 22.34 -7.49
C GLN A 6 -0.55 21.94 -8.64
N PRO A 7 -0.06 21.83 -9.87
CA PRO A 7 -0.86 21.39 -11.01
C PRO A 7 -1.40 19.98 -10.73
N THR A 8 -2.72 19.83 -10.85
CA THR A 8 -3.43 18.56 -10.64
C THR A 8 -2.89 17.51 -11.61
N GLY A 9 -2.42 16.37 -11.09
CA GLY A 9 -1.86 15.26 -11.90
C GLY A 9 -0.34 15.28 -12.11
N GLY A 10 0.38 16.26 -11.55
CA GLY A 10 1.85 16.27 -11.54
C GLY A 10 2.46 15.35 -10.48
N PRO A 11 3.80 15.12 -10.53
CA PRO A 11 4.51 14.47 -9.44
C PRO A 11 4.53 15.37 -8.18
N HIS A 12 4.12 14.83 -7.04
CA HIS A 12 4.07 15.52 -5.75
C HIS A 12 5.34 15.28 -4.96
N PHE A 13 5.97 16.32 -4.43
CA PHE A 13 7.11 16.16 -3.52
C PHE A 13 6.67 15.46 -2.22
N VAL A 14 7.35 14.38 -1.84
CA VAL A 14 7.01 13.59 -0.64
C VAL A 14 8.11 13.60 0.43
N GLY A 15 9.32 14.03 0.12
CA GLY A 15 10.40 14.18 1.08
C GLY A 15 11.80 14.05 0.48
N LYS A 16 12.81 14.28 1.32
CA LYS A 16 14.21 14.02 0.99
C LYS A 16 14.48 12.51 0.98
N LYS A 17 15.30 12.07 0.03
CA LYS A 17 15.62 10.66 -0.17
C LYS A 17 16.20 10.03 1.09
N ASP A 18 17.21 10.65 1.70
CA ASP A 18 17.90 10.08 2.86
C ASP A 18 16.98 9.91 4.08
N GLU A 19 16.12 10.90 4.35
CA GLU A 19 15.13 10.85 5.43
C GLU A 19 14.12 9.72 5.20
N MET A 20 13.66 9.54 3.96
CA MET A 20 12.69 8.50 3.63
C MET A 20 13.31 7.10 3.63
N ILE A 21 14.60 6.98 3.26
CA ILE A 21 15.37 5.75 3.40
C ILE A 21 15.47 5.33 4.87
N GLU A 22 15.80 6.28 5.75
CA GLU A 22 15.90 6.04 7.19
C GLU A 22 14.54 5.64 7.77
N ALA A 23 13.48 6.35 7.40
CA ALA A 23 12.13 6.07 7.87
C ALA A 23 11.60 4.69 7.42
N LYS A 24 12.09 4.17 6.28
CA LYS A 24 11.62 2.97 5.55
C LYS A 24 10.18 3.04 5.07
N HIS A 25 9.24 3.48 5.90
CA HIS A 25 7.84 3.69 5.58
C HIS A 25 7.46 5.15 5.87
N SER A 26 6.77 5.78 4.93
CA SER A 26 6.33 7.18 5.02
C SER A 26 4.90 7.33 4.53
N PHE A 27 4.07 8.03 5.29
CA PHE A 27 2.68 8.32 4.93
C PHE A 27 2.54 9.73 4.37
N ARG A 28 1.77 9.90 3.29
CA ARG A 28 1.42 11.20 2.71
C ARG A 28 -0.03 11.21 2.21
N THR A 29 -0.69 12.35 2.33
CA THR A 29 -1.98 12.59 1.68
C THR A 29 -1.74 13.48 0.46
N LEU A 30 -2.05 12.97 -0.74
CA LEU A 30 -1.82 13.62 -2.03
C LEU A 30 -3.17 13.76 -2.75
N GLU A 31 -3.59 14.98 -3.08
CA GLU A 31 -4.88 15.24 -3.75
C GLU A 31 -6.08 14.55 -3.07
N GLY A 32 -6.06 14.45 -1.74
CA GLY A 32 -7.11 13.78 -0.94
C GLY A 32 -7.02 12.24 -0.89
N ARG A 33 -5.97 11.65 -1.49
CA ARG A 33 -5.67 10.21 -1.45
C ARG A 33 -4.52 9.93 -0.49
N ASP A 34 -4.71 8.96 0.38
CA ASP A 34 -3.73 8.58 1.40
C ASP A 34 -2.79 7.48 0.87
N VAL A 35 -1.50 7.79 0.76
CA VAL A 35 -0.46 6.97 0.13
C VAL A 35 0.60 6.58 1.15
N LEU A 36 1.03 5.32 1.08
CA LEU A 36 2.18 4.79 1.79
C LEU A 36 3.35 4.68 0.80
N ILE A 37 4.44 5.38 1.11
CA ILE A 37 5.72 5.25 0.43
C ILE A 37 6.60 4.30 1.24
N VAL A 38 7.19 3.32 0.57
CA VAL A 38 8.02 2.27 1.14
C VAL A 38 9.37 2.28 0.44
N TYR A 39 10.45 2.31 1.22
CA TYR A 39 11.79 2.04 0.75
C TYR A 39 12.21 0.63 1.17
N HIS A 40 12.49 -0.23 0.20
CA HIS A 40 12.93 -1.60 0.46
C HIS A 40 13.86 -2.06 -0.67
N GLN A 41 14.98 -2.71 -0.30
CA GLN A 41 15.99 -3.23 -1.25
C GLN A 41 16.42 -2.19 -2.29
N SER A 42 16.76 -0.98 -1.83
CA SER A 42 17.24 0.11 -2.69
C SER A 42 16.24 0.63 -3.73
N ALA A 43 14.95 0.36 -3.55
CA ALA A 43 13.87 0.85 -4.39
C ALA A 43 12.74 1.48 -3.57
N PHE A 44 12.12 2.52 -4.14
CA PHE A 44 10.89 3.09 -3.59
C PHE A 44 9.65 2.53 -4.27
N TYR A 45 8.62 2.31 -3.46
CA TYR A 45 7.29 1.90 -3.88
C TYR A 45 6.28 2.87 -3.28
N ALA A 46 5.22 3.18 -4.01
CA ALA A 46 4.10 3.94 -3.48
C ALA A 46 2.80 3.18 -3.73
N ILE A 47 2.04 2.94 -2.68
CA ILE A 47 0.76 2.22 -2.72
C ILE A 47 -0.26 2.94 -1.86
N ASP A 48 -1.54 2.65 -2.04
CA ASP A 48 -2.57 3.10 -1.09
C ASP A 48 -2.21 2.71 0.35
N SER A 49 -2.38 3.60 1.31
CA SER A 49 -1.95 3.36 2.69
C SER A 49 -2.84 2.39 3.49
N TYR A 50 -4.03 2.08 2.97
CA TYR A 50 -5.03 1.25 3.65
C TYR A 50 -5.28 -0.04 2.89
N CYS A 51 -5.19 -1.16 3.60
CA CYS A 51 -5.34 -2.50 3.04
C CYS A 51 -6.72 -2.70 2.40
N TYR A 52 -6.74 -3.15 1.14
CA TYR A 52 -7.96 -3.46 0.39
C TYR A 52 -8.90 -4.47 1.09
N HIS A 53 -8.40 -5.29 2.02
CA HIS A 53 -9.23 -6.29 2.68
C HIS A 53 -10.25 -5.66 3.64
N ALA A 54 -9.81 -4.73 4.49
CA ALA A 54 -10.61 -4.22 5.60
C ALA A 54 -10.18 -2.82 6.09
N GLY A 55 -9.43 -2.05 5.28
CA GLY A 55 -9.06 -0.67 5.61
C GLY A 55 -8.02 -0.50 6.71
N GLY A 56 -7.34 -1.60 7.11
CA GLY A 56 -6.25 -1.54 8.07
C GLY A 56 -5.05 -0.77 7.52
N THR A 57 -4.41 0.06 8.35
CA THR A 57 -3.20 0.80 7.95
C THR A 57 -2.06 -0.17 7.61
N LEU A 58 -1.41 0.06 6.47
CA LEU A 58 -0.24 -0.69 6.03
C LEU A 58 1.07 -0.07 6.56
N LEU A 59 1.03 1.10 7.20
CA LEU A 59 2.22 1.87 7.60
C LEU A 59 3.24 1.06 8.43
N ASN A 60 2.75 0.14 9.26
CA ASN A 60 3.59 -0.71 10.12
C ASN A 60 3.58 -2.18 9.66
N GLY A 61 3.28 -2.44 8.39
CA GLY A 61 3.31 -3.78 7.82
C GLY A 61 4.74 -4.26 7.59
N ASP A 62 5.01 -5.51 7.94
CA ASP A 62 6.29 -6.14 7.61
C ASP A 62 6.38 -6.39 6.10
N ILE A 63 7.60 -6.40 5.57
CA ILE A 63 7.87 -6.70 4.15
C ILE A 63 8.60 -8.03 4.08
N GLU A 64 8.02 -8.98 3.34
CA GLU A 64 8.56 -10.31 3.13
C GLU A 64 8.43 -10.71 1.66
N GLU A 65 9.27 -11.66 1.23
CA GLU A 65 9.20 -12.23 -0.12
C GLU A 65 8.25 -13.43 -0.14
N PHE A 66 7.31 -13.43 -1.10
CA PHE A 66 6.46 -14.57 -1.41
C PHE A 66 6.48 -14.83 -2.91
N ASP A 67 6.93 -16.02 -3.29
CA ASP A 67 6.97 -16.43 -4.70
C ASP A 67 7.79 -15.46 -5.59
N GLY A 68 8.93 -14.99 -5.05
CA GLY A 68 9.77 -13.99 -5.71
C GLY A 68 9.18 -12.57 -5.74
N LYS A 69 8.04 -12.32 -5.09
CA LYS A 69 7.40 -11.00 -5.01
C LYS A 69 7.58 -10.39 -3.62
N MET A 70 8.19 -9.21 -3.55
CA MET A 70 8.22 -8.41 -2.33
C MET A 70 6.82 -7.93 -1.97
N CYS A 71 6.32 -8.33 -0.81
CA CYS A 71 4.97 -8.02 -0.37
C CYS A 71 4.99 -7.36 1.00
N ILE A 72 4.16 -6.32 1.15
CA ILE A 72 3.80 -5.82 2.47
C ILE A 72 2.69 -6.69 3.08
N ILE A 73 2.86 -7.05 4.34
CA ILE A 73 1.92 -7.85 5.12
C ILE A 73 1.07 -6.91 5.96
N CYS A 74 -0.24 -6.90 5.71
CA CYS A 74 -1.17 -6.11 6.51
C CYS A 74 -1.08 -6.51 8.01
N PRO A 75 -0.80 -5.57 8.92
CA PRO A 75 -0.66 -5.87 10.35
C PRO A 75 -1.89 -6.56 10.95
N ASN A 76 -3.08 -6.15 10.51
CA ASN A 76 -4.36 -6.54 11.10
C ASN A 76 -4.75 -7.99 10.78
N HIS A 77 -4.60 -8.40 9.51
CA HIS A 77 -5.16 -9.65 8.98
C HIS A 77 -4.17 -10.49 8.15
N LYS A 78 -2.91 -10.06 8.05
CA LYS A 78 -1.80 -10.80 7.39
C LYS A 78 -1.99 -11.07 5.89
N TYR A 79 -2.83 -10.26 5.25
CA TYR A 79 -2.95 -10.19 3.79
C TYR A 79 -1.64 -9.69 3.19
N LYS A 80 -1.18 -10.36 2.14
CA LYS A 80 0.09 -10.06 1.45
C LYS A 80 -0.21 -9.27 0.20
N ILE A 81 0.41 -8.12 0.05
CA ILE A 81 0.19 -7.21 -1.08
C ILE A 81 1.53 -6.95 -1.75
N CYS A 82 1.67 -7.32 -3.01
CA CYS A 82 2.89 -7.06 -3.77
C CYS A 82 3.13 -5.55 -3.90
N LEU A 83 4.33 -5.09 -3.53
CA LEU A 83 4.70 -3.66 -3.59
C LEU A 83 4.79 -3.15 -5.03
N ALA A 84 5.28 -3.99 -5.95
CA ALA A 84 5.51 -3.60 -7.34
C ALA A 84 4.23 -3.57 -8.18
N GLN A 85 3.28 -4.48 -7.93
CA GLN A 85 2.09 -4.66 -8.78
C GLN A 85 0.76 -4.48 -8.05
N GLY A 86 0.76 -4.36 -6.73
CA GLY A 86 -0.47 -4.23 -5.94
C GLY A 86 -1.31 -5.50 -5.85
N GLU A 87 -0.75 -6.65 -6.24
CA GLU A 87 -1.46 -7.93 -6.25
C GLU A 87 -1.68 -8.49 -4.84
N GLY A 88 -2.87 -9.04 -4.60
CA GLY A 88 -3.15 -9.78 -3.38
C GLY A 88 -2.65 -11.22 -3.47
N ILE A 89 -1.61 -11.57 -2.71
CA ILE A 89 -1.00 -12.92 -2.73
C ILE A 89 -1.60 -13.80 -1.63
N TYR A 90 -1.92 -15.04 -1.96
CA TYR A 90 -2.42 -16.03 -1.00
C TYR A 90 -1.86 -17.43 -1.26
N LYS A 91 -1.83 -18.24 -0.21
CA LYS A 91 -1.40 -19.64 -0.28
C LYS A 91 -2.63 -20.54 -0.25
N ALA A 92 -2.71 -21.47 -1.20
CA ALA A 92 -3.80 -22.45 -1.26
C ALA A 92 -3.29 -23.79 -1.76
N THR A 93 -4.08 -24.84 -1.51
CA THR A 93 -3.89 -26.18 -2.07
C THR A 93 -5.02 -26.46 -3.04
N ASP A 94 -4.73 -27.03 -4.21
CA ASP A 94 -5.79 -27.45 -5.13
C ASP A 94 -6.48 -28.70 -4.54
N PRO A 95 -7.79 -28.65 -4.23
CA PRO A 95 -8.51 -29.80 -3.67
C PRO A 95 -8.67 -30.95 -4.67
N ARG A 96 -8.38 -30.74 -5.96
CA ARG A 96 -8.46 -31.77 -7.01
C ARG A 96 -7.18 -32.61 -7.11
N GLU A 97 -6.06 -32.14 -6.55
CA GLU A 97 -4.79 -32.86 -6.56
C GLU A 97 -4.79 -33.98 -5.52
N LYS A 98 -4.36 -35.20 -5.90
CA LYS A 98 -4.26 -36.36 -4.99
C LYS A 98 -3.32 -36.12 -3.82
N THR A 99 -2.30 -35.29 -4.00
CA THR A 99 -1.36 -34.89 -2.96
C THR A 99 -1.46 -33.37 -2.80
N PRO A 100 -1.98 -32.87 -1.66
CA PRO A 100 -2.13 -31.44 -1.45
C PRO A 100 -0.76 -30.74 -1.41
N VAL A 101 -0.40 -30.01 -2.46
CA VAL A 101 0.81 -29.18 -2.51
C VAL A 101 0.40 -27.71 -2.38
N PRO A 102 0.77 -27.03 -1.27
CA PRO A 102 0.47 -25.61 -1.12
C PRO A 102 1.27 -24.77 -2.13
N ARG A 103 0.57 -23.95 -2.91
CA ARG A 103 1.18 -23.02 -3.88
C ARG A 103 0.74 -21.58 -3.59
N TRP A 104 1.54 -20.64 -4.08
CA TRP A 104 1.20 -19.23 -4.06
C TRP A 104 0.35 -18.88 -5.29
N TYR A 105 -0.65 -18.05 -5.07
CA TYR A 105 -1.59 -17.60 -6.09
C TYR A 105 -1.81 -16.10 -5.94
N SER A 106 -2.16 -15.47 -7.06
CA SER A 106 -2.56 -14.07 -7.11
C SER A 106 -4.08 -13.95 -7.18
N LYS A 107 -4.64 -12.99 -6.43
CA LYS A 107 -6.02 -12.53 -6.58
C LYS A 107 -6.18 -11.47 -7.68
N GLY A 108 -5.13 -11.16 -8.43
CA GLY A 108 -5.03 -10.00 -9.30
C GLY A 108 -4.67 -8.73 -8.52
N VAL A 109 -4.68 -7.58 -9.21
CA VAL A 109 -4.40 -6.27 -8.61
C VAL A 109 -5.53 -5.89 -7.66
N LYS A 110 -5.19 -5.67 -6.39
CA LYS A 110 -6.13 -5.38 -5.30
C LYS A 110 -5.82 -4.07 -4.58
N GLN A 111 -4.56 -3.65 -4.64
CA GLN A 111 -4.06 -2.43 -4.04
C GLN A 111 -3.55 -1.51 -5.15
N ARG A 112 -4.03 -0.27 -5.21
CA ARG A 112 -3.51 0.69 -6.19
C ARG A 112 -2.06 1.04 -5.87
N ILE A 113 -1.23 1.02 -6.91
CA ILE A 113 0.15 1.49 -6.88
C ILE A 113 0.24 2.88 -7.53
N HIS A 114 1.29 3.61 -7.18
CA HIS A 114 1.59 4.95 -7.68
C HIS A 114 3.04 4.99 -8.17
N THR A 115 3.33 5.94 -9.05
CA THR A 115 4.67 6.06 -9.63
C THR A 115 5.54 6.89 -8.71
N VAL A 116 6.70 6.35 -8.33
CA VAL A 116 7.72 7.10 -7.59
C VAL A 116 8.81 7.56 -8.55
N THR A 117 9.28 8.79 -8.39
CA THR A 117 10.41 9.35 -9.14
C THR A 117 11.41 9.96 -8.18
N GLU A 118 12.69 9.67 -8.38
CA GLU A 118 13.79 10.23 -7.60
C GLU A 118 14.52 11.26 -8.46
N THR A 119 14.75 12.46 -7.94
CA THR A 119 15.45 13.52 -8.69
C THR A 119 16.22 14.41 -7.71
N ASN A 120 17.51 14.59 -7.92
CA ASN A 120 18.37 15.48 -7.13
C ASN A 120 18.30 15.26 -5.59
N GLY A 121 18.14 14.01 -5.14
CA GLY A 121 18.01 13.69 -3.72
C GLY A 121 16.62 13.92 -3.13
N ASP A 122 15.64 14.27 -3.97
CA ASP A 122 14.23 14.41 -3.61
C ASP A 122 13.42 13.24 -4.17
N VAL A 123 12.38 12.84 -3.44
CA VAL A 123 11.44 11.80 -3.85
C VAL A 123 10.09 12.45 -4.18
N TYR A 124 9.54 12.05 -5.31
CA TYR A 124 8.25 12.50 -5.79
C TYR A 124 7.32 11.32 -6.06
N VAL A 125 6.02 11.52 -5.84
CA VAL A 125 4.99 10.52 -6.14
C VAL A 125 3.97 11.12 -7.11
N LYS A 126 3.78 10.46 -8.25
CA LYS A 126 2.67 10.74 -9.17
C LYS A 126 1.55 9.72 -8.92
N LEU A 127 0.35 10.22 -8.62
CA LEU A 127 -0.83 9.36 -8.46
C LEU A 127 -1.13 8.60 -9.75
N SER A 128 -1.70 7.39 -9.61
CA SER A 128 -1.96 6.53 -10.76
C SER A 128 -3.16 7.06 -11.54
N GLU A 129 -3.01 7.14 -12.85
CA GLU A 129 -4.02 7.63 -13.80
C GLU A 129 -5.01 6.53 -14.24
N ASP A 130 -4.81 5.29 -13.76
CA ASP A 130 -5.69 4.17 -14.08
C ASP A 130 -7.11 4.43 -13.55
N ARG A 131 -8.08 4.48 -14.47
CA ARG A 131 -9.48 4.78 -14.16
C ARG A 131 -10.30 3.57 -13.73
N GLY A 132 -9.74 2.36 -13.84
CA GLY A 132 -10.35 1.13 -13.38
C GLY A 132 -10.48 1.14 -11.86
N PHE A 133 -11.64 0.74 -11.35
CA PHE A 133 -11.85 0.62 -9.92
C PHE A 133 -11.03 -0.56 -9.36
N ILE A 134 -10.24 -0.29 -8.32
CA ILE A 134 -9.47 -1.27 -7.56
C ILE A 134 -10.03 -1.29 -6.12
N GLU A 135 -10.10 -2.45 -5.47
CA GLU A 135 -10.73 -2.58 -4.14
C GLU A 135 -10.16 -1.62 -3.08
N SER A 136 -8.89 -1.25 -3.14
CA SER A 136 -8.32 -0.25 -2.23
C SER A 136 -8.90 1.16 -2.39
N ASP A 137 -9.45 1.51 -3.58
CA ASP A 137 -10.12 2.80 -3.82
C ASP A 137 -11.30 3.02 -2.88
N PHE A 138 -12.00 1.94 -2.51
CA PHE A 138 -13.11 2.02 -1.54
C PHE A 138 -12.68 2.73 -0.26
N TYR A 139 -11.47 2.44 0.23
CA TYR A 139 -10.93 2.99 1.48
C TYR A 139 -10.39 4.42 1.36
N GLN A 140 -10.34 4.98 0.16
CA GLN A 140 -10.02 6.40 -0.06
C GLN A 140 -11.28 7.28 -0.01
N GLY A 141 -12.45 6.72 -0.32
CA GLY A 141 -13.73 7.44 -0.31
C GLY A 141 -14.38 7.60 1.06
N GLU A 142 -15.48 8.36 1.12
CA GLU A 142 -16.22 8.68 2.36
C GLU A 142 -16.71 7.44 3.11
N LYS A 143 -17.27 6.45 2.40
CA LYS A 143 -17.68 5.18 3.02
C LYS A 143 -16.48 4.41 3.57
N GLY A 144 -15.37 4.44 2.82
CA GLY A 144 -14.09 3.90 3.25
C GLY A 144 -13.59 4.48 4.56
N LYS A 145 -13.67 5.81 4.71
CA LYS A 145 -13.27 6.52 5.94
C LYS A 145 -13.95 5.96 7.19
N VAL A 146 -15.24 5.63 7.09
CA VAL A 146 -16.00 5.01 8.19
C VAL A 146 -15.44 3.62 8.53
N GLU A 147 -15.16 2.79 7.53
CA GLU A 147 -14.59 1.45 7.74
C GLU A 147 -13.14 1.51 8.26
N ARG A 148 -12.33 2.46 7.80
CA ARG A 148 -10.98 2.73 8.33
C ARG A 148 -11.03 3.08 9.82
N ALA A 149 -11.99 3.92 10.23
CA ALA A 149 -12.17 4.29 11.63
C ALA A 149 -12.53 3.08 12.50
N LYS A 150 -13.42 2.20 12.01
CA LYS A 150 -13.76 0.93 12.69
C LYS A 150 -12.54 0.01 12.80
N ALA A 151 -11.78 -0.16 11.71
CA ALA A 151 -10.57 -0.97 11.70
C ALA A 151 -9.53 -0.44 12.70
N ALA A 152 -9.30 0.88 12.74
CA ALA A 152 -8.37 1.51 13.68
C ALA A 152 -8.82 1.31 15.15
N ALA A 153 -10.12 1.41 15.43
CA ALA A 153 -10.66 1.16 16.77
C ALA A 153 -10.51 -0.31 17.20
N ALA A 154 -10.74 -1.25 16.28
CA ALA A 154 -10.57 -2.69 16.55
C ALA A 154 -9.11 -3.04 16.86
N GLU A 155 -8.15 -2.48 16.10
CA GLU A 155 -6.71 -2.67 16.35
C GLU A 155 -6.28 -2.10 17.70
N LYS A 156 -6.76 -0.90 18.07
CA LYS A 156 -6.50 -0.33 19.40
C LYS A 156 -7.03 -1.21 20.54
N LYS A 157 -8.18 -1.85 20.36
CA LYS A 157 -8.73 -2.79 21.35
C LYS A 157 -7.88 -4.05 21.47
N LYS A 158 -7.36 -4.60 20.37
CA LYS A 158 -6.46 -5.77 20.39
C LYS A 158 -5.16 -5.47 21.13
N LYS A 159 -4.55 -4.31 20.91
CA LYS A 159 -3.28 -3.91 21.57
C LYS A 159 -3.40 -3.62 23.07
N LYS A 160 -4.62 -3.45 23.59
CA LYS A 160 -4.90 -3.23 25.02
C LYS A 160 -5.18 -4.53 25.78
N ARG A 161 -5.29 -5.66 25.07
CA ARG A 161 -5.49 -6.99 25.66
C ARG A 161 -4.15 -7.71 25.70
#